data_AF-A0A535Z745-F1
#
_entry.id   AF-A0A535Z745-F1
#
_cell.length_a   1.000
_cell.length_b   1.000
_cell.length_c   1.000
_cell.angle_alpha   90.00
_cell.angle_beta   90.00
_cell.angle_gamma   90.00
#
_symmetry.space_group_name_H-M   'P 1'
#
loop_
_entity.id
_entity.type
_entity.pdbx_description
1 polymer ?
#
loop_
_entity_poly.entity_id
_entity_poly.type
_entity_poly.pdbx_seq_one_letter_code
_entity_poly.pdbx_strand_id
1 'polypeptide(L)'
;MAATLAAQAVSWPLLLAQVHQVSLIAPLANLLVVPLVPVMMVAGAIGAAAGTVLPGAGWLPLQAAGALGRWMEAVIQVTGSLPFAALTTPYFPARWLVAAGILNGGVLVGLKLRRFFWQKKVWAVIGIAGLLTVCLLLIRPDGRVHVYALDVGTGSAVLVRTANGRQILIDAGPDADRLVQAMGRALPPTARTIDVWLITGGRRTSVGSAAAVLSRFRIGAMLIAEPDPWSASLRAVVQQAESAGIRVGPAGSPLELDGVRLNLASDGRSWLIEAGHAAVAVVPPQTSWQSLPSGVTGAIFTGGGPSVWQGPAQGVSVIQVAAHSRDGLPVRAFLQSLGAARIYRTDRLGTVELVGTPLGFRPVN
;
A
#
# COMPACT_ATOMS: atom_id res chain seq x y z
N MET A 1 10.75 32.98 2.36
CA MET A 1 9.45 32.47 1.84
C MET A 1 9.58 31.82 0.47
N ALA A 2 10.04 32.53 -0.56
CA ALA A 2 10.20 31.95 -1.91
C ALA A 2 11.24 30.80 -1.96
N ALA A 3 12.34 30.90 -1.20
CA ALA A 3 13.40 29.88 -1.20
C ALA A 3 12.96 28.53 -0.61
N THR A 4 12.21 28.52 0.50
CA THR A 4 11.70 27.29 1.14
C THR A 4 10.64 26.61 0.29
N LEU A 5 9.74 27.38 -0.32
CA LEU A 5 8.74 26.87 -1.26
C LEU A 5 9.39 26.33 -2.55
N ALA A 6 10.40 27.03 -3.10
CA ALA A 6 11.13 26.59 -4.29
C ALA A 6 11.94 25.31 -4.02
N ALA A 7 12.60 25.22 -2.86
CA ALA A 7 13.33 24.03 -2.46
C ALA A 7 12.39 22.83 -2.30
N GLN A 8 11.21 23.01 -1.71
CA GLN A 8 10.19 21.95 -1.59
C GLN A 8 9.59 21.56 -2.94
N ALA A 9 9.33 22.51 -3.84
CA ALA A 9 8.83 22.24 -5.18
C ALA A 9 9.82 21.43 -6.04
N VAL A 10 11.12 21.51 -5.76
CA VAL A 10 12.14 20.70 -6.43
C VAL A 10 12.33 19.34 -5.74
N SER A 11 12.24 19.29 -4.41
CA SER A 11 12.57 18.09 -3.64
C SER A 11 11.39 17.16 -3.32
N TRP A 12 10.14 17.60 -3.47
CA TRP A 12 8.96 16.74 -3.23
C TRP A 12 8.91 15.43 -4.03
N PRO A 13 9.37 15.33 -5.30
CA PRO A 13 9.30 14.06 -6.04
C PRO A 13 10.35 13.06 -5.51
N LEU A 14 11.51 13.57 -5.10
CA LEU A 14 12.59 12.77 -4.49
C LEU A 14 12.19 12.27 -3.10
N LEU A 15 11.57 13.13 -2.30
CA LEU A 15 11.00 12.75 -0.99
C LEU A 15 9.90 11.71 -1.16
N LEU A 16 9.04 11.83 -2.18
CA LEU A 16 8.03 10.82 -2.50
C LEU A 16 8.64 9.46 -2.90
N ALA A 17 9.68 9.47 -3.74
CA ALA A 17 10.31 8.25 -4.23
C ALA A 17 11.12 7.50 -3.16
N GLN A 18 11.68 8.20 -2.16
CA GLN A 18 12.48 7.56 -1.11
C GLN A 18 11.70 7.33 0.19
N VAL A 19 10.94 8.34 0.61
CA VAL A 19 10.30 8.37 1.94
C VAL A 19 8.84 7.94 1.86
N HIS A 20 8.24 7.86 0.66
CA HIS A 20 6.85 7.43 0.43
C HIS A 20 5.80 8.25 1.20
N GLN A 21 6.17 9.44 1.68
CA GLN A 21 5.31 10.31 2.49
C GLN A 21 5.53 11.76 2.10
N VAL A 22 4.43 12.49 1.89
CA VAL A 22 4.46 13.96 1.77
C VAL A 22 3.66 14.55 2.90
N SER A 23 4.35 15.30 3.75
CA SER A 23 3.67 16.11 4.75
C SER A 23 3.31 17.46 4.13
N LEU A 24 2.01 17.66 3.84
CA LEU A 24 1.50 18.96 3.41
C LEU A 24 1.64 20.05 4.48
N ILE A 25 1.83 19.62 5.73
CA ILE A 25 1.84 20.50 6.91
C ILE A 25 3.27 20.83 7.35
N ALA A 26 4.26 20.02 6.96
CA ALA A 26 5.69 20.29 7.20
C ALA A 26 6.16 21.71 6.80
N PRO A 27 5.69 22.33 5.70
CA PRO A 27 6.11 23.71 5.38
C PRO A 27 5.63 24.73 6.41
N LEU A 28 4.40 24.59 6.90
CA LEU A 28 3.79 25.46 7.92
C LEU A 28 4.42 25.20 9.30
N ALA A 29 4.60 23.93 9.67
CA ALA A 29 5.26 23.56 10.92
C ALA A 29 6.71 24.07 10.96
N ASN A 30 7.48 23.87 9.88
CA ASN A 30 8.85 24.36 9.81
C ASN A 30 8.94 25.90 9.83
N LEU A 31 7.97 26.61 9.26
CA LEU A 31 7.92 28.07 9.32
C LEU A 31 7.75 28.58 10.76
N LEU A 32 6.94 27.90 11.57
CA LEU A 32 6.63 28.31 12.94
C LEU A 32 7.67 27.82 13.95
N VAL A 33 8.30 26.67 13.68
CA VAL A 33 9.19 25.98 14.63
C VAL A 33 10.66 26.33 14.37
N VAL A 34 11.15 26.24 13.12
CA VAL A 34 12.59 26.35 12.81
C VAL A 34 13.21 27.70 13.21
N PRO A 35 12.57 28.87 12.98
CA PRO A 35 13.14 30.15 13.41
C PRO A 35 13.25 30.31 14.93
N LEU A 36 12.45 29.56 15.70
CA LEU A 36 12.43 29.65 17.16
C LEU A 36 13.44 28.70 17.82
N VAL A 37 13.94 27.69 17.12
CA VAL A 37 14.94 26.73 17.65
C VAL A 37 16.20 27.44 18.16
N PRO A 38 16.86 28.34 17.39
CA PRO A 38 18.07 29.00 17.88
C PRO A 38 17.80 29.90 19.09
N VAL A 39 16.64 30.58 19.11
CA VAL A 39 16.25 31.47 20.21
C VAL A 39 16.02 30.66 21.49
N MET A 40 15.34 29.52 21.40
CA MET A 40 15.14 28.60 22.52
C MET A 40 16.48 28.04 23.02
N MET A 41 17.38 27.65 22.12
CA MET A 41 18.71 27.12 22.48
C MET A 41 19.55 28.17 23.21
N VAL A 42 19.57 29.42 22.73
CA VAL A 42 20.33 30.50 23.38
C VAL A 42 19.72 30.86 24.74
N ALA A 43 18.39 30.98 24.83
CA ALA A 43 17.71 31.23 26.11
C ALA A 43 17.97 30.11 27.13
N GLY A 44 17.93 28.85 26.68
CA GLY A 44 18.24 27.68 27.51
C GLY A 44 19.70 27.66 27.95
N ALA A 45 20.64 27.96 27.05
CA ALA A 45 22.07 28.00 27.35
C ALA A 45 22.42 29.11 28.37
N ILE A 46 21.88 30.32 28.17
CA ILE A 46 22.05 31.44 29.11
C ILE A 46 21.42 31.09 30.47
N GLY A 47 20.22 30.51 30.46
CA GLY A 47 19.53 30.10 31.68
C GLY A 47 20.29 29.04 32.48
N ALA A 48 20.83 28.03 31.79
CA ALA A 48 21.66 27.00 32.41
C ALA A 48 22.95 27.58 33.01
N ALA A 49 23.68 28.40 32.25
CA ALA A 49 24.93 29.01 32.70
C ALA A 49 24.72 29.99 33.87
N ALA A 50 23.65 30.80 33.83
CA ALA A 50 23.31 31.71 34.91
C ALA A 50 22.85 30.94 36.17
N GLY A 51 22.06 29.87 35.99
CA GLY A 51 21.58 29.02 37.08
C GLY A 51 22.69 28.27 37.83
N THR A 52 23.80 27.92 37.14
CA THR A 52 24.96 27.31 37.79
C THR A 52 25.74 28.26 38.69
N VAL A 53 25.74 29.56 38.38
CA VAL A 53 26.46 30.58 39.17
C VAL A 53 25.58 31.11 40.29
N LEU A 54 24.31 31.43 39.99
CA LEU A 54 23.31 31.90 40.92
C LEU A 54 21.99 31.16 40.64
N PRO A 55 21.53 30.26 41.53
CA PRO A 55 20.35 29.43 41.30
C PRO A 55 19.08 30.20 40.90
N GLY A 56 18.94 31.48 41.32
CA GLY A 56 17.80 32.33 40.93
C GLY A 56 17.93 33.05 39.59
N ALA A 57 19.16 33.28 39.09
CA ALA A 57 19.41 34.06 37.88
C ALA A 57 18.99 33.32 36.59
N GLY A 58 19.03 31.99 36.60
CA GLY A 58 18.59 31.16 35.48
C GLY A 58 17.08 31.03 35.31
N TRP A 59 16.28 31.46 36.29
CA TRP A 59 14.84 31.21 36.31
C TRP A 59 14.11 31.82 35.12
N LEU A 60 14.34 33.10 34.84
CA LEU A 60 13.67 33.84 33.75
C LEU A 60 14.02 33.28 32.35
N PRO A 61 15.31 33.09 31.99
CA PRO A 61 15.68 32.54 30.68
C PRO A 61 15.21 31.09 30.47
N LEU A 62 15.24 30.25 31.51
CA LEU A 62 14.74 28.87 31.44
C LEU A 62 13.22 28.83 31.26
N GLN A 63 12.48 29.72 31.93
CA GLN A 63 11.03 29.83 31.74
C GLN A 63 10.69 30.31 30.32
N ALA A 64 11.47 31.23 29.76
CA ALA A 64 11.31 31.68 28.37
C ALA A 64 11.59 30.54 27.37
N ALA A 65 12.67 29.77 27.58
CA ALA A 65 12.97 28.59 26.78
C ALA A 65 11.86 27.52 26.87
N GLY A 66 11.35 27.27 28.08
CA GLY A 66 10.24 26.33 28.31
C GLY A 66 8.91 26.79 27.71
N ALA A 67 8.63 28.11 27.69
CA ALA A 67 7.47 28.66 27.01
C ALA A 67 7.56 28.47 25.49
N LEU A 68 8.73 28.72 24.89
CA LEU A 68 9.00 28.46 23.48
C LEU A 68 8.90 26.97 23.14
N GLY A 69 9.42 26.10 24.02
CA GLY A 69 9.30 24.65 23.87
C GLY A 69 7.85 24.17 23.88
N ARG A 70 7.04 24.63 24.85
CA ARG A 70 5.60 24.33 24.91
C ARG A 70 4.83 24.84 23.69
N TRP A 71 5.20 26.02 23.19
CA TRP A 71 4.63 26.55 21.96
C TRP A 71 4.95 25.66 20.75
N MET A 72 6.21 25.27 20.58
CA MET A 72 6.63 24.36 19.51
C MET A 72 5.94 23.00 19.61
N GLU A 73 5.82 22.45 20.81
CA GLU A 73 5.10 21.20 21.06
C GLU A 73 3.61 21.31 20.72
N ALA A 74 2.95 22.39 21.15
CA ALA A 74 1.55 22.65 20.81
C ALA A 74 1.35 22.76 19.30
N VAL A 75 2.24 23.48 18.60
CA VAL A 75 2.20 23.57 17.13
C VAL A 75 2.33 22.18 16.51
N ILE A 76 3.28 21.36 16.96
CA ILE A 76 3.51 20.00 16.44
C ILE A 76 2.31 19.08 16.70
N GLN A 77 1.72 19.10 17.90
CA GLN A 77 0.56 18.26 18.24
C GLN A 77 -0.69 18.68 17.46
N VAL A 78 -0.96 19.99 17.33
CA VAL A 78 -2.10 20.51 16.56
C VAL A 78 -1.92 20.22 15.07
N THR A 79 -0.72 20.40 14.52
CA THR A 79 -0.47 20.07 13.11
C THR A 79 -0.41 18.57 12.84
N GLY A 80 0.05 17.76 13.79
CA GLY A 80 0.15 16.31 13.67
C GLY A 80 -1.19 15.57 13.80
N SER A 81 -2.19 16.17 14.47
CA SER A 81 -3.54 15.60 14.62
C SER A 81 -4.45 15.84 13.41
N LEU A 82 -4.01 16.63 12.42
CA LEU A 82 -4.78 16.88 11.21
C LEU A 82 -4.76 15.66 10.27
N PRO A 83 -5.90 15.24 9.71
CA PRO A 83 -6.05 14.02 8.90
C PRO A 83 -5.30 14.03 7.54
N PHE A 84 -4.58 15.11 7.22
CA PHE A 84 -3.77 15.29 6.02
C PHE A 84 -2.28 15.57 6.31
N ALA A 85 -1.82 15.34 7.55
CA ALA A 85 -0.48 15.66 8.01
C ALA A 85 0.63 14.86 7.32
N ALA A 86 0.33 13.65 6.87
CA ALA A 86 1.21 12.84 6.04
C ALA A 86 0.35 12.05 5.04
N LEU A 87 0.32 12.49 3.78
CA LEU A 87 -0.16 11.65 2.70
C LEU A 87 0.94 10.62 2.43
N THR A 88 0.78 9.44 3.03
CA THR A 88 1.58 8.27 2.69
C THR A 88 1.13 7.81 1.31
N THR A 89 2.00 7.89 0.31
CA THR A 89 1.77 7.36 -1.04
C THR A 89 2.81 6.27 -1.30
N PRO A 90 2.49 5.01 -0.96
CA PRO A 90 3.42 3.89 -1.04
C PRO A 90 3.75 3.46 -2.48
N TYR A 91 3.01 3.98 -3.46
CA TYR A 91 3.21 3.68 -4.87
C TYR A 91 3.57 4.95 -5.64
N PHE A 92 4.88 5.20 -5.83
CA PHE A 92 5.39 6.29 -6.68
C PHE A 92 6.31 5.72 -7.78
N PRO A 93 5.75 5.09 -8.84
CA PRO A 93 6.56 4.48 -9.88
C PRO A 93 7.43 5.52 -10.59
N ALA A 94 8.60 5.12 -11.11
CA ALA A 94 9.61 6.03 -11.69
C ALA A 94 9.06 7.00 -12.77
N ARG A 95 7.97 6.63 -13.46
CA ARG A 95 7.25 7.52 -14.39
C ARG A 95 6.68 8.79 -13.72
N TRP A 96 6.36 8.75 -12.42
CA TRP A 96 5.92 9.90 -11.63
C TRP A 96 7.07 10.88 -11.37
N LEU A 97 8.31 10.39 -11.17
CA LEU A 97 9.50 11.25 -11.10
C LEU A 97 9.73 11.97 -12.43
N VAL A 98 9.62 11.24 -13.55
CA VAL A 98 9.75 11.82 -14.89
C VAL A 98 8.66 12.85 -15.16
N ALA A 99 7.41 12.54 -14.82
CA ALA A 99 6.28 13.46 -14.97
C ALA A 99 6.42 14.72 -14.10
N ALA A 100 6.84 14.57 -12.84
CA ALA A 100 7.12 15.70 -11.95
C ALA A 100 8.31 16.54 -12.43
N GLY A 101 9.36 15.89 -12.97
CA GLY A 101 10.49 16.56 -13.60
C GLY A 101 10.10 17.37 -14.84
N ILE A 102 9.25 16.80 -15.70
CA ILE A 102 8.69 17.50 -16.87
C ILE A 102 7.81 18.68 -16.44
N LEU A 103 7.00 18.51 -15.39
CA LEU A 103 6.13 19.57 -14.88
C LEU A 103 6.95 20.73 -14.28
N ASN A 104 7.94 20.43 -13.43
CA ASN A 104 8.85 21.42 -12.85
C ASN A 104 9.72 22.10 -13.91
N GLY A 105 10.27 21.33 -14.85
CA GLY A 105 11.05 21.84 -15.97
C GLY A 105 10.21 22.74 -16.89
N GLY A 106 8.98 22.33 -17.20
CA GLY A 106 8.02 23.09 -17.99
C GLY A 106 7.62 24.41 -17.33
N VAL A 107 7.42 24.42 -16.01
CA VAL A 107 7.15 25.65 -15.23
C VAL A 107 8.36 26.59 -15.25
N LEU A 108 9.58 26.08 -15.08
CA LEU A 108 10.82 26.89 -15.14
C LEU A 108 11.07 27.50 -16.54
N VAL A 109 10.89 26.69 -17.59
CA VAL A 109 10.99 27.15 -18.99
C VAL A 109 9.90 28.18 -19.28
N GLY A 110 8.67 27.96 -18.78
CA GLY A 110 7.57 28.90 -18.93
C GLY A 110 7.79 30.23 -18.23
N LEU A 111 8.38 30.24 -17.03
CA LEU A 111 8.73 31.47 -16.33
C LEU A 111 9.85 32.25 -17.03
N LYS A 112 10.84 31.56 -17.62
CA LYS A 112 11.90 32.20 -18.43
C LYS A 112 11.37 32.74 -19.77
N LEU A 113 10.53 31.98 -20.48
CA LEU A 113 9.98 32.38 -21.79
C LEU A 113 8.76 33.32 -21.68
N ARG A 114 8.18 33.53 -20.49
CA ARG A 114 7.11 34.53 -20.26
C ARG A 114 7.55 35.96 -20.57
N ARG A 115 8.86 36.24 -20.52
CA ARG A 115 9.43 37.52 -20.99
C ARG A 115 9.46 37.66 -22.52
N PHE A 116 9.35 36.56 -23.26
CA PHE A 116 9.66 36.50 -24.70
C PHE A 116 8.42 36.35 -25.60
N PHE A 117 7.27 35.89 -25.12
CA PHE A 117 6.04 35.80 -25.92
C PHE A 117 4.77 36.25 -25.16
N TRP A 118 4.11 37.28 -25.71
CA TRP A 118 3.01 38.04 -25.07
C TRP A 118 1.62 37.39 -25.20
N GLN A 119 1.50 36.18 -25.75
CA GLN A 119 0.20 35.52 -25.97
C GLN A 119 -0.14 34.54 -24.84
N LYS A 120 -0.91 35.03 -23.85
CA LYS A 120 -1.39 34.24 -22.69
C LYS A 120 -2.13 32.94 -23.09
N LYS A 121 -2.76 32.90 -24.26
CA LYS A 121 -3.50 31.72 -24.78
C LYS A 121 -2.58 30.54 -25.10
N VAL A 122 -1.39 30.78 -25.66
CA VAL A 122 -0.45 29.71 -26.04
C VAL A 122 0.10 28.99 -24.80
N TRP A 123 0.43 29.74 -23.75
CA TRP A 123 0.87 29.17 -22.46
C TRP A 123 -0.22 28.37 -21.76
N ALA A 124 -1.49 28.81 -21.84
CA ALA A 124 -2.61 28.04 -21.30
C ALA A 124 -2.78 26.70 -22.02
N VAL A 125 -2.67 26.68 -23.36
CA VAL A 125 -2.75 25.44 -24.15
C VAL A 125 -1.58 24.51 -23.85
N ILE A 126 -0.35 25.02 -23.77
CA ILE A 126 0.83 24.20 -23.40
C ILE A 126 0.72 23.69 -21.96
N GLY A 127 0.23 24.50 -21.03
CA GLY A 127 0.01 24.10 -19.64
C GLY A 127 -1.05 23.01 -19.51
N ILE A 128 -2.17 23.15 -20.22
CA ILE A 128 -3.22 22.12 -20.29
C ILE A 128 -2.68 20.86 -20.95
N ALA A 129 -1.99 20.97 -22.09
CA ALA A 129 -1.39 19.83 -22.77
C ALA A 129 -0.37 19.10 -21.89
N GLY A 130 0.50 19.84 -21.20
CA GLY A 130 1.46 19.29 -20.25
C GLY A 130 0.79 18.60 -19.06
N LEU A 131 -0.24 19.22 -18.48
CA LEU A 131 -1.04 18.61 -17.41
C LEU A 131 -1.74 17.34 -17.91
N LEU A 132 -2.30 17.36 -19.12
CA LEU A 132 -3.00 16.23 -19.73
C LEU A 132 -2.04 15.09 -20.06
N THR A 133 -0.83 15.39 -20.57
CA THR A 133 0.25 14.42 -20.78
C THR A 133 0.70 13.80 -19.46
N VAL A 134 0.89 14.61 -18.41
CA VAL A 134 1.21 14.11 -17.06
C VAL A 134 0.08 13.21 -16.56
N CYS A 135 -1.19 13.63 -16.61
CA CYS A 135 -2.33 12.81 -16.24
C CYS A 135 -2.39 11.48 -17.02
N LEU A 136 -2.18 11.50 -18.33
CA LEU A 136 -2.19 10.30 -19.18
C LEU A 136 -1.03 9.35 -18.85
N LEU A 137 0.16 9.87 -18.53
CA LEU A 137 1.31 9.07 -18.09
C LEU A 137 1.09 8.46 -16.69
N LEU A 138 0.36 9.15 -15.82
CA LEU A 138 0.04 8.68 -14.46
C LEU A 138 -0.96 7.51 -14.46
N ILE A 139 -1.87 7.49 -15.44
CA ILE A 139 -2.97 6.50 -15.52
C ILE A 139 -2.55 5.21 -16.22
N ARG A 140 -1.47 5.22 -17.04
CA ARG A 140 -1.09 4.04 -17.80
C ARG A 140 -0.61 2.87 -16.91
N PRO A 141 -1.13 1.64 -17.13
CA PRO A 141 -0.56 0.42 -16.56
C PRO A 141 0.92 0.27 -16.95
N ASP A 142 1.70 -0.38 -16.10
CA ASP A 142 3.10 -0.77 -16.35
C ASP A 142 3.24 -1.93 -17.36
N GLY A 143 2.13 -2.54 -17.80
CA GLY A 143 2.14 -3.65 -18.74
C GLY A 143 2.60 -4.97 -18.10
N ARG A 144 2.65 -5.06 -16.78
CA ARG A 144 3.03 -6.27 -16.05
C ARG A 144 1.89 -6.75 -15.15
N VAL A 145 1.94 -8.01 -14.76
CA VAL A 145 1.01 -8.57 -13.78
C VAL A 145 1.59 -8.37 -12.39
N HIS A 146 0.79 -7.83 -11.48
CA HIS A 146 1.18 -7.60 -10.09
C HIS A 146 0.25 -8.42 -9.19
N VAL A 147 0.83 -9.15 -8.24
CA VAL A 147 0.11 -9.91 -7.23
C VAL A 147 0.52 -9.37 -5.87
N TYR A 148 -0.44 -8.85 -5.11
CA TYR A 148 -0.24 -8.25 -3.81
C TYR A 148 -0.80 -9.16 -2.73
N ALA A 149 0.06 -9.64 -1.85
CA ALA A 149 -0.36 -10.22 -0.57
C ALA A 149 -0.62 -9.07 0.40
N LEU A 150 -1.89 -8.71 0.59
CA LEU A 150 -2.29 -7.55 1.40
C LEU A 150 -2.04 -7.81 2.89
N ASP A 151 -1.63 -6.79 3.64
CA ASP A 151 -1.62 -6.86 5.10
C ASP A 151 -3.04 -6.65 5.62
N VAL A 152 -3.73 -7.75 5.92
CA VAL A 152 -5.07 -7.77 6.54
C VAL A 152 -5.04 -8.44 7.92
N GLY A 153 -3.85 -8.55 8.53
CA GLY A 153 -3.63 -9.36 9.72
C GLY A 153 -3.61 -10.86 9.44
N THR A 154 -4.07 -11.68 10.38
CA THR A 154 -4.13 -13.15 10.24
C THR A 154 -5.38 -13.53 9.44
N GLY A 155 -5.25 -13.59 8.12
CA GLY A 155 -6.34 -13.92 7.21
C GLY A 155 -5.89 -14.04 5.76
N SER A 156 -6.85 -13.91 4.85
CA SER A 156 -6.65 -14.07 3.41
C SER A 156 -7.16 -12.83 2.68
N ALA A 157 -6.28 -12.19 1.92
CA ALA A 157 -6.65 -11.13 0.98
C ALA A 157 -5.53 -10.95 -0.05
N VAL A 158 -5.75 -11.36 -1.29
CA VAL A 158 -4.77 -11.24 -2.37
C VAL A 158 -5.36 -10.43 -3.50
N LEU A 159 -4.66 -9.38 -3.92
CA LEU A 159 -5.08 -8.53 -5.04
C LEU A 159 -4.20 -8.83 -6.25
N VAL A 160 -4.81 -9.12 -7.38
CA VAL A 160 -4.12 -9.29 -8.67
C VAL A 160 -4.47 -8.12 -9.57
N ARG A 161 -3.46 -7.44 -10.08
CA ARG A 161 -3.60 -6.41 -11.11
C ARG A 161 -2.99 -6.94 -12.41
N THR A 162 -3.81 -6.98 -13.45
CA THR A 162 -3.40 -7.46 -14.77
C THR A 162 -2.54 -6.43 -15.50
N ALA A 163 -1.92 -6.82 -16.61
CA ALA A 163 -1.08 -5.94 -17.42
C ALA A 163 -1.84 -4.70 -17.94
N ASN A 164 -3.14 -4.81 -18.22
CA ASN A 164 -3.96 -3.67 -18.64
C ASN A 164 -4.69 -2.97 -17.47
N GLY A 165 -4.37 -3.30 -16.21
CA GLY A 165 -4.88 -2.62 -15.03
C GLY A 165 -6.23 -3.12 -14.51
N ARG A 166 -6.73 -4.24 -15.03
CA ARG A 166 -7.90 -4.92 -14.44
C ARG A 166 -7.54 -5.54 -13.10
N GLN A 167 -8.53 -5.68 -12.23
CA GLN A 167 -8.33 -6.02 -10.82
C GLN A 167 -9.15 -7.25 -10.45
N ILE A 168 -8.46 -8.25 -9.88
CA ILE A 168 -9.06 -9.42 -9.27
C ILE A 168 -8.74 -9.36 -7.78
N LEU A 169 -9.75 -9.40 -6.93
CA LEU A 169 -9.56 -9.52 -5.49
C LEU A 169 -9.90 -10.95 -5.08
N ILE A 170 -9.04 -11.57 -4.28
CA ILE A 170 -9.24 -12.89 -3.68
C ILE A 170 -9.41 -12.66 -2.18
N ASP A 171 -10.57 -13.01 -1.63
CA ASP A 171 -10.99 -12.73 -0.25
C ASP A 171 -10.89 -11.24 0.14
N ALA A 172 -11.09 -10.91 1.41
CA ALA A 172 -11.07 -9.55 1.96
C ALA A 172 -10.47 -9.45 3.37
N GLY A 173 -10.09 -10.57 3.99
CA GLY A 173 -9.49 -10.57 5.32
C GLY A 173 -10.46 -10.21 6.46
N PRO A 174 -10.00 -10.30 7.72
CA PRO A 174 -10.81 -10.06 8.91
C PRO A 174 -10.90 -8.60 9.39
N ASP A 175 -10.00 -7.73 8.93
CA ASP A 175 -9.82 -6.36 9.43
C ASP A 175 -9.99 -5.33 8.30
N ALA A 176 -11.06 -4.54 8.39
CA ALA A 176 -11.46 -3.58 7.37
C ALA A 176 -10.50 -2.40 7.23
N ASP A 177 -9.99 -1.90 8.36
CA ASP A 177 -9.09 -0.74 8.35
C ASP A 177 -7.75 -1.12 7.71
N ARG A 178 -7.24 -2.30 8.07
CA ARG A 178 -6.04 -2.86 7.43
C ARG A 178 -6.23 -3.10 5.94
N LEU A 179 -7.35 -3.69 5.53
CA LEU A 179 -7.65 -3.92 4.11
C LEU A 179 -7.69 -2.60 3.33
N VAL A 180 -8.44 -1.60 3.80
CA VAL A 180 -8.57 -0.30 3.13
C VAL A 180 -7.20 0.38 3.02
N GLN A 181 -6.40 0.31 4.09
CA GLN A 181 -5.05 0.85 4.08
C GLN A 181 -4.17 0.12 3.05
N ALA A 182 -4.14 -1.22 3.07
CA ALA A 182 -3.37 -2.05 2.15
C ALA A 182 -3.76 -1.82 0.68
N MET A 183 -5.07 -1.75 0.38
CA MET A 183 -5.57 -1.42 -0.96
C MET A 183 -5.19 -0.01 -1.38
N GLY A 184 -5.26 0.97 -0.47
CA GLY A 184 -4.80 2.34 -0.73
C GLY A 184 -3.30 2.44 -1.01
N ARG A 185 -2.50 1.48 -0.53
CA ARG A 185 -1.07 1.36 -0.85
C ARG A 185 -0.84 0.72 -2.22
N ALA A 186 -1.60 -0.32 -2.55
CA ALA A 186 -1.40 -1.16 -3.73
C ALA A 186 -2.03 -0.59 -5.01
N LEU A 187 -3.12 0.18 -4.88
CA LEU A 187 -3.89 0.68 -6.01
C LEU A 187 -3.70 2.18 -6.23
N PRO A 188 -3.73 2.66 -7.48
CA PRO A 188 -3.83 4.08 -7.78
C PRO A 188 -5.08 4.71 -7.13
N PRO A 189 -5.05 5.99 -6.74
CA PRO A 189 -6.21 6.66 -6.13
C PRO A 189 -7.48 6.66 -6.99
N THR A 190 -7.32 6.49 -8.30
CA THR A 190 -8.39 6.43 -9.30
C THR A 190 -9.01 5.04 -9.45
N ALA A 191 -8.37 3.98 -8.93
CA ALA A 191 -8.89 2.62 -8.99
C ALA A 191 -10.13 2.48 -8.09
N ARG A 192 -11.29 2.29 -8.71
CA ARG A 192 -12.60 2.16 -8.02
C ARG A 192 -13.38 0.93 -8.44
N THR A 193 -12.78 0.06 -9.25
CA THR A 193 -13.44 -1.09 -9.87
C THR A 193 -12.64 -2.35 -9.59
N ILE A 194 -13.33 -3.39 -9.13
CA ILE A 194 -12.79 -4.76 -9.05
C ILE A 194 -13.59 -5.57 -10.04
N ASP A 195 -12.95 -6.05 -11.10
CA ASP A 195 -13.61 -6.77 -12.18
C ASP A 195 -14.17 -8.11 -11.67
N VAL A 196 -13.36 -8.82 -10.89
CA VAL A 196 -13.74 -10.11 -10.30
C VAL A 196 -13.35 -10.14 -8.83
N TRP A 197 -14.31 -10.49 -7.97
CA TRP A 197 -14.06 -10.75 -6.57
C TRP A 197 -14.27 -12.24 -6.27
N LEU A 198 -13.18 -12.96 -6.07
CA LEU A 198 -13.17 -14.38 -5.78
C LEU A 198 -13.18 -14.60 -4.26
N ILE A 199 -14.21 -15.25 -3.75
CA ILE A 199 -14.28 -15.68 -2.34
C ILE A 199 -13.92 -17.14 -2.26
N THR A 200 -12.79 -17.44 -1.63
CA THR A 200 -12.27 -18.80 -1.44
C THR A 200 -12.66 -19.39 -0.09
N GLY A 201 -13.01 -18.54 0.88
CA GLY A 201 -13.42 -18.96 2.22
C GLY A 201 -14.57 -18.12 2.77
N GLY A 202 -15.52 -18.75 3.46
CA GLY A 202 -16.65 -18.11 4.13
C GLY A 202 -16.37 -17.71 5.58
N ARG A 203 -15.20 -18.03 6.13
CA ARG A 203 -14.83 -17.63 7.50
C ARG A 203 -14.56 -16.13 7.59
N ARG A 204 -14.65 -15.58 8.81
CA ARG A 204 -14.31 -14.17 9.09
C ARG A 204 -12.90 -13.79 8.63
N THR A 205 -11.96 -14.73 8.63
CA THR A 205 -10.58 -14.54 8.12
C THR A 205 -10.50 -14.28 6.62
N SER A 206 -11.56 -14.59 5.87
CA SER A 206 -11.66 -14.37 4.42
C SER A 206 -12.67 -13.28 4.08
N VAL A 207 -13.87 -13.27 4.68
CA VAL A 207 -14.94 -12.31 4.31
C VAL A 207 -15.24 -11.24 5.35
N GLY A 208 -14.47 -11.17 6.45
CA GLY A 208 -14.77 -10.26 7.57
C GLY A 208 -14.84 -8.78 7.18
N SER A 209 -14.10 -8.37 6.14
CA SER A 209 -14.04 -6.99 5.65
C SER A 209 -14.82 -6.76 4.35
N ALA A 210 -15.66 -7.71 3.96
CA ALA A 210 -16.43 -7.65 2.72
C ALA A 210 -17.26 -6.36 2.57
N ALA A 211 -17.87 -5.88 3.66
CA ALA A 211 -18.65 -4.64 3.64
C ALA A 211 -17.78 -3.40 3.28
N ALA A 212 -16.50 -3.39 3.66
CA ALA A 212 -15.58 -2.31 3.30
C ALA A 212 -15.24 -2.34 1.80
N VAL A 213 -15.17 -3.53 1.20
CA VAL A 213 -14.98 -3.70 -0.25
C VAL A 213 -16.21 -3.21 -1.01
N LEU A 214 -17.39 -3.70 -0.64
CA LEU A 214 -18.67 -3.37 -1.28
C LEU A 214 -19.02 -1.88 -1.20
N SER A 215 -18.65 -1.20 -0.12
CA SER A 215 -18.92 0.24 0.04
C SER A 215 -17.96 1.13 -0.76
N ARG A 216 -16.76 0.65 -1.10
CA ARG A 216 -15.70 1.47 -1.69
C ARG A 216 -15.41 1.19 -3.15
N PHE A 217 -15.68 -0.02 -3.62
CA PHE A 217 -15.39 -0.49 -4.97
C PHE A 217 -16.65 -0.95 -5.68
N ARG A 218 -16.72 -0.68 -6.99
CA ARG A 218 -17.72 -1.27 -7.88
C ARG A 218 -17.23 -2.66 -8.29
N ILE A 219 -18.00 -3.68 -7.97
CA ILE A 219 -17.66 -5.09 -8.25
C ILE A 219 -18.35 -5.53 -9.55
N GLY A 220 -17.58 -6.04 -10.50
CA GLY A 220 -18.12 -6.55 -11.77
C GLY A 220 -18.85 -7.88 -11.61
N ALA A 221 -18.20 -8.84 -10.96
CA ALA A 221 -18.78 -10.13 -10.57
C ALA A 221 -18.16 -10.63 -9.26
N MET A 222 -18.97 -11.31 -8.45
CA MET A 222 -18.53 -12.02 -7.26
C MET A 222 -18.62 -13.52 -7.51
N LEU A 223 -17.50 -14.23 -7.36
CA LEU A 223 -17.38 -15.66 -7.62
C LEU A 223 -17.08 -16.39 -6.32
N ILE A 224 -17.81 -17.46 -6.03
CA ILE A 224 -17.67 -18.22 -4.79
C ILE A 224 -17.04 -19.56 -5.08
N ALA A 225 -15.87 -19.79 -4.49
CA ALA A 225 -15.08 -21.02 -4.59
C ALA A 225 -15.04 -21.82 -3.28
N GLU A 226 -15.81 -21.41 -2.26
CA GLU A 226 -15.85 -22.08 -0.96
C GLU A 226 -16.38 -23.52 -1.12
N PRO A 227 -15.56 -24.57 -0.87
CA PRO A 227 -16.02 -25.95 -0.95
C PRO A 227 -16.94 -26.36 0.21
N ASP A 228 -16.86 -25.67 1.35
CA ASP A 228 -17.67 -25.99 2.53
C ASP A 228 -19.05 -25.30 2.47
N PRO A 229 -20.06 -25.77 3.24
CA PRO A 229 -21.35 -25.08 3.33
C PRO A 229 -21.19 -23.61 3.77
N TRP A 230 -21.99 -22.72 3.15
CA TRP A 230 -21.84 -21.29 3.39
C TRP A 230 -22.10 -20.90 4.85
N SER A 231 -21.07 -20.31 5.46
CA SER A 231 -21.17 -19.73 6.79
C SER A 231 -22.24 -18.62 6.83
N ALA A 232 -22.69 -18.26 8.03
CA ALA A 232 -23.59 -17.12 8.20
C ALA A 232 -22.95 -15.81 7.67
N SER A 233 -21.63 -15.64 7.86
CA SER A 233 -20.91 -14.47 7.35
C SER A 233 -20.89 -14.43 5.83
N LEU A 234 -20.65 -15.57 5.16
CA LEU A 234 -20.67 -15.63 3.70
C LEU A 234 -22.06 -15.36 3.15
N ARG A 235 -23.10 -15.97 3.73
CA ARG A 235 -24.50 -15.73 3.33
C ARG A 235 -24.88 -14.25 3.44
N ALA A 236 -24.49 -13.59 4.52
CA ALA A 236 -24.75 -12.16 4.71
C ALA A 236 -24.05 -11.31 3.64
N VAL A 237 -22.81 -11.63 3.29
CA VAL A 237 -22.06 -10.92 2.24
C VAL A 237 -22.66 -11.14 0.86
N VAL A 238 -23.07 -12.37 0.54
CA VAL A 238 -23.74 -12.68 -0.73
C VAL A 238 -25.06 -11.92 -0.85
N GLN A 239 -25.90 -11.95 0.19
CA GLN A 239 -27.15 -11.21 0.21
C GLN A 239 -26.92 -9.70 0.05
N GLN A 240 -25.87 -9.16 0.71
CA GLN A 240 -25.50 -7.76 0.55
C GLN A 240 -25.06 -7.46 -0.90
N ALA A 241 -24.25 -8.32 -1.52
CA ALA A 241 -23.79 -8.15 -2.90
C ALA A 241 -24.95 -8.21 -3.90
N GLU A 242 -25.86 -9.17 -3.74
CA GLU A 242 -27.07 -9.31 -4.58
C GLU A 242 -27.98 -8.09 -4.44
N SER A 243 -28.20 -7.59 -3.22
CA SER A 243 -28.99 -6.37 -2.99
C SER A 243 -28.36 -5.12 -3.62
N ALA A 244 -27.04 -5.12 -3.81
CA ALA A 244 -26.32 -4.08 -4.52
C ALA A 244 -26.29 -4.28 -6.06
N GLY A 245 -26.97 -5.31 -6.57
CA GLY A 245 -27.04 -5.65 -7.99
C GLY A 245 -25.79 -6.32 -8.56
N ILE A 246 -24.90 -6.84 -7.71
CA ILE A 246 -23.70 -7.55 -8.13
C ILE A 246 -24.07 -8.98 -8.52
N ARG A 247 -23.56 -9.44 -9.67
CA ARG A 247 -23.73 -10.83 -10.09
C ARG A 247 -22.91 -11.75 -9.21
N VAL A 248 -23.58 -12.63 -8.48
CA VAL A 248 -22.96 -13.67 -7.67
C VAL A 248 -23.11 -15.02 -8.37
N GLY A 249 -22.05 -15.81 -8.41
CA GLY A 249 -22.08 -17.16 -9.01
C GLY A 249 -20.98 -18.07 -8.46
N PRO A 250 -21.02 -19.37 -8.79
CA PRO A 250 -19.93 -20.27 -8.46
C PRO A 250 -18.66 -19.86 -9.24
N ALA A 251 -17.50 -20.04 -8.63
CA ALA A 251 -16.23 -19.85 -9.30
C ALA A 251 -15.98 -20.99 -10.30
N GLY A 252 -16.03 -20.67 -11.59
CA GLY A 252 -15.52 -21.57 -12.63
C GLY A 252 -13.99 -21.67 -12.56
N SER A 253 -13.45 -22.79 -13.05
CA SER A 253 -12.02 -23.00 -13.24
C SER A 253 -11.80 -23.63 -14.61
N PRO A 254 -10.99 -23.04 -15.52
CA PRO A 254 -10.18 -21.84 -15.33
C PRO A 254 -11.00 -20.54 -15.36
N LEU A 255 -10.64 -19.56 -14.53
CA LEU A 255 -11.08 -18.17 -14.65
C LEU A 255 -10.00 -17.38 -15.38
N GLU A 256 -10.32 -16.75 -16.51
CA GLU A 256 -9.36 -15.98 -17.29
C GLU A 256 -9.77 -14.50 -17.37
N LEU A 257 -8.85 -13.60 -17.05
CA LEU A 257 -9.02 -12.17 -17.17
C LEU A 257 -7.72 -11.54 -17.65
N ASP A 258 -7.75 -10.96 -18.85
CA ASP A 258 -6.66 -10.12 -19.38
C ASP A 258 -5.29 -10.82 -19.39
N GLY A 259 -5.26 -12.09 -19.81
CA GLY A 259 -4.04 -12.91 -19.86
C GLY A 259 -3.59 -13.48 -18.51
N VAL A 260 -4.30 -13.18 -17.42
CA VAL A 260 -4.13 -13.85 -16.12
C VAL A 260 -5.15 -14.98 -16.03
N ARG A 261 -4.67 -16.19 -15.74
CA ARG A 261 -5.49 -17.38 -15.52
C ARG A 261 -5.44 -17.80 -14.06
N LEU A 262 -6.61 -18.06 -13.50
CA LEU A 262 -6.83 -18.54 -12.14
C LEU A 262 -7.39 -19.95 -12.21
N ASN A 263 -6.62 -20.92 -11.71
CA ASN A 263 -7.02 -22.32 -11.68
C ASN A 263 -7.19 -22.79 -10.24
N LEU A 264 -8.28 -23.49 -9.97
CA LEU A 264 -8.42 -24.25 -8.74
C LEU A 264 -7.47 -25.44 -8.78
N ALA A 265 -6.64 -25.58 -7.76
CA ALA A 265 -5.73 -26.70 -7.62
C ALA A 265 -6.45 -28.02 -7.35
N SER A 266 -5.71 -29.13 -7.50
CA SER A 266 -6.21 -30.48 -7.25
C SER A 266 -6.61 -30.75 -5.79
N ASP A 267 -6.20 -29.90 -4.84
CA ASP A 267 -6.66 -29.97 -3.44
C ASP A 267 -8.04 -29.35 -3.22
N GLY A 268 -8.63 -28.73 -4.26
CA GLY A 268 -9.94 -28.07 -4.19
C GLY A 268 -9.97 -26.81 -3.34
N ARG A 269 -8.82 -26.27 -2.93
CA ARG A 269 -8.74 -25.13 -1.99
C ARG A 269 -7.69 -24.09 -2.38
N SER A 270 -6.55 -24.54 -2.91
CA SER A 270 -5.49 -23.65 -3.36
C SER A 270 -5.81 -23.09 -4.76
N TRP A 271 -5.39 -21.87 -5.02
CA TRP A 271 -5.60 -21.21 -6.32
C TRP A 271 -4.27 -20.88 -6.99
N LEU A 272 -4.10 -21.29 -8.23
CA LEU A 272 -2.93 -20.98 -9.04
C LEU A 272 -3.19 -19.73 -9.87
N ILE A 273 -2.33 -18.73 -9.73
CA ILE A 273 -2.33 -17.50 -10.51
C ILE A 273 -1.24 -17.63 -11.57
N GLU A 274 -1.64 -17.75 -12.82
CA GLU A 274 -0.76 -17.93 -13.98
C GLU A 274 -0.79 -16.69 -14.89
N ALA A 275 0.38 -16.21 -15.28
CA ALA A 275 0.56 -15.13 -16.23
C ALA A 275 1.73 -15.47 -17.16
N GLY A 276 1.43 -15.97 -18.37
CA GLY A 276 2.44 -16.50 -19.28
C GLY A 276 3.15 -17.71 -18.69
N HIS A 277 4.46 -17.61 -18.46
CA HIS A 277 5.27 -18.67 -17.82
C HIS A 277 5.42 -18.50 -16.30
N ALA A 278 4.87 -17.42 -15.73
CA ALA A 278 4.94 -17.17 -14.30
C ALA A 278 3.72 -17.76 -13.60
N ALA A 279 3.95 -18.55 -12.54
CA ALA A 279 2.89 -19.11 -11.70
C ALA A 279 3.20 -18.88 -10.22
N VAL A 280 2.20 -18.42 -9.47
CA VAL A 280 2.22 -18.29 -8.00
C VAL A 280 0.95 -18.91 -7.41
N ALA A 281 1.07 -19.67 -6.33
CA ALA A 281 -0.08 -20.26 -5.65
C ALA A 281 -0.57 -19.38 -4.50
N VAL A 282 -1.88 -19.28 -4.30
CA VAL A 282 -2.51 -18.82 -3.07
C VAL A 282 -2.93 -20.07 -2.29
N VAL A 283 -2.27 -20.30 -1.16
CA VAL A 283 -2.36 -21.55 -0.39
C VAL A 283 -3.01 -21.25 0.97
N PRO A 284 -4.25 -21.71 1.21
CA PRO A 284 -4.90 -21.54 2.49
C PRO A 284 -4.36 -22.51 3.55
N PRO A 285 -4.55 -22.23 4.87
CA PRO A 285 -4.08 -23.13 5.93
C PRO A 285 -4.67 -24.54 5.89
N GLN A 286 -5.81 -24.71 5.22
CA GLN A 286 -6.54 -25.98 5.13
C GLN A 286 -6.25 -26.75 3.83
N THR A 287 -5.17 -26.40 3.13
CA THR A 287 -4.68 -27.17 1.97
C THR A 287 -4.35 -28.61 2.36
N SER A 288 -4.51 -29.54 1.42
CA SER A 288 -4.00 -30.91 1.55
C SER A 288 -2.57 -31.06 1.01
N TRP A 289 -2.00 -30.00 0.45
CA TRP A 289 -0.64 -30.00 -0.07
C TRP A 289 0.37 -30.11 1.06
N GLN A 290 1.33 -31.02 0.86
CA GLN A 290 2.51 -31.12 1.70
C GLN A 290 3.69 -30.34 1.10
N SER A 291 3.71 -30.11 -0.21
CA SER A 291 4.74 -29.35 -0.91
C SER A 291 4.13 -28.60 -2.11
N LEU A 292 4.86 -27.64 -2.67
CA LEU A 292 4.43 -26.94 -3.88
C LEU A 292 4.46 -27.89 -5.10
N PRO A 293 3.44 -27.85 -5.99
CA PRO A 293 3.47 -28.60 -7.24
C PRO A 293 4.63 -28.17 -8.15
N SER A 294 5.07 -29.09 -9.01
CA SER A 294 6.08 -28.80 -10.03
C SER A 294 5.63 -27.67 -10.96
N GLY A 295 6.51 -26.69 -11.19
CA GLY A 295 6.24 -25.53 -12.06
C GLY A 295 5.69 -24.30 -11.33
N VAL A 296 5.33 -24.43 -10.05
CA VAL A 296 4.94 -23.30 -9.21
C VAL A 296 6.18 -22.74 -8.51
N THR A 297 6.55 -21.52 -8.85
CA THR A 297 7.81 -20.87 -8.40
C THR A 297 7.63 -19.92 -7.22
N GLY A 298 6.44 -19.89 -6.63
CA GLY A 298 6.18 -19.16 -5.40
C GLY A 298 4.80 -19.44 -4.83
N ALA A 299 4.65 -19.13 -3.54
CA ALA A 299 3.39 -19.29 -2.81
C ALA A 299 3.10 -18.09 -1.91
N ILE A 300 1.82 -17.74 -1.82
CA ILE A 300 1.24 -16.84 -0.85
C ILE A 300 0.44 -17.70 0.12
N PHE A 301 1.02 -17.96 1.29
CA PHE A 301 0.40 -18.69 2.37
C PHE A 301 -0.50 -17.73 3.16
N THR A 302 -1.81 -17.96 3.10
CA THR A 302 -2.79 -17.11 3.79
C THR A 302 -2.95 -17.58 5.24
N GLY A 303 -3.43 -16.70 6.12
CA GLY A 303 -3.78 -17.05 7.50
C GLY A 303 -2.65 -17.66 8.34
N GLY A 304 -1.40 -17.30 8.07
CA GLY A 304 -0.22 -17.84 8.76
C GLY A 304 0.34 -19.14 8.18
N GLY A 305 -0.28 -19.70 7.14
CA GLY A 305 0.13 -20.94 6.48
C GLY A 305 -0.40 -22.22 7.13
N PRO A 306 -0.20 -23.38 6.48
CA PRO A 306 -0.65 -24.68 6.97
C PRO A 306 0.16 -25.15 8.20
N SER A 307 -0.45 -26.03 9.00
CA SER A 307 0.19 -26.61 10.18
C SER A 307 1.26 -27.65 9.83
N VAL A 308 1.11 -28.33 8.69
CA VAL A 308 2.03 -29.35 8.19
C VAL A 308 2.49 -28.95 6.80
N TRP A 309 3.80 -28.91 6.60
CA TRP A 309 4.40 -28.62 5.30
C TRP A 309 5.76 -29.33 5.23
N GLN A 310 6.02 -29.99 4.11
CA GLN A 310 7.21 -30.80 3.84
C GLN A 310 7.93 -30.26 2.61
N GLY A 311 9.15 -29.78 2.83
CA GLY A 311 10.02 -29.33 1.75
C GLY A 311 9.96 -27.82 1.51
N PRO A 312 11.05 -27.27 0.96
CA PRO A 312 11.15 -25.84 0.72
C PRO A 312 10.10 -25.42 -0.30
N ALA A 313 9.44 -24.31 -0.03
CA ALA A 313 8.72 -23.64 -1.09
C ALA A 313 9.75 -23.15 -2.12
N GLN A 314 9.68 -23.68 -3.35
CA GLN A 314 10.59 -23.27 -4.40
C GLN A 314 10.36 -21.78 -4.71
N GLY A 315 11.45 -21.01 -4.74
CA GLY A 315 11.42 -19.58 -5.06
C GLY A 315 10.97 -18.68 -3.91
N VAL A 316 9.79 -18.06 -4.05
CA VAL A 316 9.32 -16.97 -3.17
C VAL A 316 8.18 -17.45 -2.27
N SER A 317 8.33 -17.27 -0.96
CA SER A 317 7.28 -17.59 0.03
C SER A 317 6.80 -16.32 0.68
N VAL A 318 5.52 -15.99 0.51
CA VAL A 318 4.87 -14.90 1.20
C VAL A 318 3.92 -15.46 2.24
N ILE A 319 3.97 -14.95 3.47
CA ILE A 319 3.09 -15.39 4.56
C ILE A 319 2.25 -14.22 5.04
N GLN A 320 0.93 -14.31 4.89
CA GLN A 320 -0.02 -13.34 5.41
C GLN A 320 -0.32 -13.64 6.88
N VAL A 321 0.14 -12.77 7.77
CA VAL A 321 -0.02 -12.93 9.22
C VAL A 321 0.04 -11.57 9.92
N ALA A 322 -0.59 -11.49 11.11
CA ALA A 322 -0.47 -10.31 11.98
C ALA A 322 0.80 -10.37 12.86
N ALA A 323 1.36 -9.20 13.21
CA ALA A 323 2.57 -9.07 14.05
C ALA A 323 2.44 -9.68 15.46
N HIS A 324 1.21 -9.92 15.92
CA HIS A 324 0.91 -10.48 17.24
C HIS A 324 -0.28 -11.44 17.12
N SER A 325 -0.15 -12.46 16.26
CA SER A 325 -1.20 -13.47 16.12
C SER A 325 -1.43 -14.15 17.47
N ARG A 326 -2.66 -14.05 18.00
CA ARG A 326 -3.05 -14.68 19.28
C ARG A 326 -2.85 -16.20 19.26
N ASP A 327 -2.93 -16.77 18.06
CA ASP A 327 -2.80 -18.21 17.81
C ASP A 327 -1.34 -18.67 17.62
N GLY A 328 -0.35 -17.79 17.85
CA GLY A 328 1.07 -18.15 17.74
C GLY A 328 1.55 -18.41 16.30
N LEU A 329 0.87 -17.83 15.31
CA LEU A 329 1.16 -17.98 13.89
C LEU A 329 2.22 -16.97 13.40
N PRO A 330 3.03 -17.33 12.38
CA PRO A 330 3.13 -18.63 11.74
C PRO A 330 3.78 -19.66 12.68
N VAL A 331 3.35 -20.92 12.61
CA VAL A 331 3.91 -21.99 13.45
C VAL A 331 5.41 -22.16 13.15
N ARG A 332 6.23 -22.32 14.20
CA ARG A 332 7.69 -22.48 14.04
C ARG A 332 8.07 -23.65 13.12
N ALA A 333 7.37 -24.79 13.24
CA ALA A 333 7.61 -25.96 12.40
C ALA A 333 7.39 -25.65 10.90
N PHE A 334 6.34 -24.89 10.58
CA PHE A 334 6.08 -24.44 9.21
C PHE A 334 7.19 -23.52 8.69
N LEU A 335 7.65 -22.56 9.51
CA LEU A 335 8.76 -21.69 9.11
C LEU A 335 10.07 -22.47 8.89
N GLN A 336 10.32 -23.49 9.71
CA GLN A 336 11.50 -24.35 9.57
C GLN A 336 11.43 -25.22 8.30
N SER A 337 10.24 -25.71 7.93
CA SER A 337 10.08 -26.57 6.75
C SER A 337 10.20 -25.80 5.43
N LEU A 338 9.93 -24.50 5.42
CA LEU A 338 10.21 -23.63 4.26
C LEU A 338 11.73 -23.51 3.97
N GLY A 339 12.60 -23.85 4.92
CA GLY A 339 14.05 -23.99 4.72
C GLY A 339 14.72 -22.71 4.21
N ALA A 340 15.50 -22.84 3.13
CA ALA A 340 16.26 -21.75 2.50
C ALA A 340 15.43 -20.84 1.55
N ALA A 341 14.10 -21.01 1.53
CA ALA A 341 13.23 -20.16 0.72
C ALA A 341 13.33 -18.69 1.15
N ARG A 342 13.13 -17.76 0.21
CA ARG A 342 13.02 -16.33 0.57
C ARG A 342 11.64 -16.09 1.18
N ILE A 343 11.61 -15.94 2.50
CA ILE A 343 10.39 -15.74 3.28
C ILE A 343 10.10 -14.24 3.43
N TYR A 344 8.95 -13.82 2.95
CA TYR A 344 8.39 -12.47 3.11
C TYR A 344 7.16 -12.58 4.00
N ARG A 345 7.05 -11.71 5.01
CA ARG A 345 5.90 -11.74 5.93
C ARG A 345 5.23 -10.39 6.01
N THR A 346 3.90 -10.40 5.97
CA THR A 346 3.14 -9.16 5.97
C THR A 346 3.23 -8.40 7.28
N ASP A 347 3.46 -9.08 8.39
CA ASP A 347 3.64 -8.44 9.69
C ASP A 347 4.96 -7.66 9.83
N ARG A 348 5.96 -7.96 8.99
CA ARG A 348 7.26 -7.28 9.00
C ARG A 348 7.38 -6.25 7.88
N LEU A 349 6.80 -6.55 6.72
CA LEU A 349 6.98 -5.78 5.50
C LEU A 349 5.71 -5.03 5.07
N GLY A 350 4.58 -5.24 5.75
CA GLY A 350 3.28 -4.78 5.28
C GLY A 350 2.82 -5.56 4.06
N THR A 351 2.17 -4.89 3.12
CA THR A 351 1.73 -5.53 1.85
C THR A 351 2.95 -5.93 1.02
N VAL A 352 3.01 -7.18 0.58
CA VAL A 352 4.11 -7.69 -0.26
C VAL A 352 3.64 -7.76 -1.71
N GLU A 353 4.37 -7.10 -2.59
CA GLU A 353 4.11 -7.07 -4.03
C GLU A 353 5.02 -8.07 -4.77
N LEU A 354 4.41 -8.91 -5.61
CA LEU A 354 5.07 -9.81 -6.54
C LEU A 354 4.75 -9.38 -7.98
N VAL A 355 5.78 -9.21 -8.81
CA VAL A 355 5.63 -8.81 -10.21
C VAL A 355 5.97 -9.97 -11.13
N GLY A 356 5.10 -10.22 -12.10
CA GLY A 356 5.31 -11.21 -13.15
C GLY A 356 6.49 -10.83 -14.04
N THR A 357 7.45 -11.75 -14.15
CA THR A 357 8.59 -11.63 -15.07
C THR A 357 8.71 -12.91 -15.91
N PRO A 358 9.50 -12.91 -17.00
CA PRO A 358 9.73 -14.14 -17.78
C PRO A 358 10.33 -15.30 -16.96
N LEU A 359 10.95 -15.00 -15.81
CA LEU A 359 11.55 -15.98 -14.90
C LEU A 359 10.63 -16.39 -13.73
N GLY A 360 9.36 -15.96 -13.74
CA GLY A 360 8.41 -16.16 -12.64
C GLY A 360 8.06 -14.88 -11.88
N PHE A 361 7.28 -15.02 -10.82
CA PHE A 361 6.92 -13.90 -9.95
C PHE A 361 8.08 -13.53 -9.03
N ARG A 362 8.44 -12.24 -8.96
CA ARG A 362 9.51 -11.73 -8.11
C ARG A 362 9.04 -10.60 -7.19
N PRO A 363 9.51 -10.55 -5.93
CA PRO A 363 9.19 -9.47 -5.01
C PRO A 363 9.85 -8.16 -5.44
N VAL A 364 9.19 -7.03 -5.19
CA VAL A 364 9.67 -5.67 -5.53
C VAL A 364 10.41 -4.99 -4.37
N ASN A 365 10.28 -5.51 -3.15
CA ASN A 365 10.84 -4.92 -1.93
C ASN A 365 12.37 -4.88 -1.88
#